data_AF-A0A931N2S6-F1
#
_entry.id   AF-A0A931N2S6-F1
#
_cell.length_a   1.000
_cell.length_b   1.000
_cell.length_c   1.000
_cell.angle_alpha   90.00
_cell.angle_beta   90.00
_cell.angle_gamma   90.00
#
_symmetry.space_group_name_H-M   'P 1'
#
loop_
_entity.id
_entity.type
_entity.pdbx_description
1 polymer ?
#
loop_
_entity_poly.entity_id
_entity_poly.type
_entity_poly.pdbx_seq_one_letter_code
_entity_poly.pdbx_strand_id
1 'polypeptide(L)'
;MNSNQPFILEMAVHIVLAERADDFGRIRWLRSQRQVQTIDPNHLDRAIEFVKRLPDQSRDDLENWLFEYYSIDGFVKGYAVDIPVAETVSSLSQKAHTYYRDLRRG
;
A
#
# COMPACT_ATOMS: atom_id res chain seq x y z
N MET A 1 16.85 2.65 -4.46
CA MET A 1 16.41 2.28 -3.09
C MET A 1 15.26 1.30 -3.23
N ASN A 2 15.33 0.12 -2.60
CA ASN A 2 14.24 -0.86 -2.57
C ASN A 2 13.17 -0.40 -1.56
N SER A 3 12.41 0.64 -1.91
CA SER A 3 11.23 1.06 -1.14
C SER A 3 10.12 0.04 -1.33
N ASN A 4 9.40 -0.28 -0.25
CA ASN A 4 8.18 -1.10 -0.31
C ASN A 4 7.07 -0.28 -0.99
N GLN A 5 7.12 -0.20 -2.32
CA GLN A 5 6.19 0.58 -3.12
C GLN A 5 4.73 0.18 -2.90
N PRO A 6 4.40 -1.13 -2.84
CA PRO A 6 3.03 -1.56 -2.51
C PRO A 6 2.50 -0.94 -1.21
N PHE A 7 3.31 -0.89 -0.14
CA PHE A 7 2.90 -0.28 1.12
C PHE A 7 2.65 1.23 1.02
N ILE A 8 3.47 1.95 0.22
CA ILE A 8 3.26 3.39 -0.01
C ILE A 8 1.90 3.63 -0.68
N LEU A 9 1.55 2.78 -1.66
CA LEU A 9 0.26 2.85 -2.36
C LEU A 9 -0.90 2.45 -1.45
N GLU A 10 -0.73 1.44 -0.60
CA GLU A 10 -1.73 1.04 0.40
C GLU A 10 -2.06 2.21 1.35
N MET A 11 -1.03 2.90 1.85
CA MET A 11 -1.21 4.08 2.69
C MET A 11 -1.89 5.23 1.94
N ALA A 12 -1.55 5.43 0.67
CA ALA A 12 -2.20 6.41 -0.18
C ALA A 12 -3.71 6.11 -0.35
N VAL A 13 -4.08 4.86 -0.63
CA VAL A 13 -5.49 4.42 -0.72
C VAL A 13 -6.23 4.66 0.59
N HIS A 14 -5.66 4.29 1.73
CA HIS A 14 -6.31 4.53 3.01
C HIS A 14 -6.52 6.01 3.33
N ILE A 15 -5.57 6.88 2.94
CA ILE A 15 -5.73 8.33 3.09
C ILE A 15 -6.83 8.85 2.15
N VAL A 16 -6.86 8.44 0.88
CA VAL A 16 -7.89 8.85 -0.09
C VAL A 16 -9.29 8.42 0.37
N LEU A 17 -9.44 7.19 0.87
CA LEU A 17 -10.71 6.71 1.43
C LEU A 17 -11.13 7.47 2.69
N ALA A 18 -10.17 7.86 3.53
CA ALA A 18 -10.46 8.67 4.72
C ALA A 18 -10.83 10.12 4.36
N GLU A 19 -10.17 10.73 3.38
CA GLU A 19 -10.52 12.07 2.85
C GLU A 19 -11.96 12.09 2.31
N ARG A 20 -12.35 11.07 1.56
CA ARG A 20 -13.72 10.94 1.02
C ARG A 20 -14.79 10.76 2.09
N ALA A 21 -14.42 10.22 3.25
CA ALA A 21 -15.30 10.03 4.38
C ALA A 21 -15.26 11.21 5.37
N ASP A 22 -14.55 12.31 5.04
CA ASP A 22 -14.27 13.44 5.93
C ASP A 22 -13.64 13.03 7.29
N ASP A 23 -12.94 11.90 7.32
CA ASP A 23 -12.32 11.34 8.53
C ASP A 23 -10.89 11.87 8.73
N PHE A 24 -10.80 13.17 9.05
CA PHE A 24 -9.52 13.84 9.32
C PHE A 24 -8.76 13.25 10.51
N GLY A 25 -9.48 12.62 11.46
CA GLY A 25 -8.89 11.90 12.59
C GLY A 25 -8.08 10.70 12.11
N ARG A 26 -8.66 9.90 11.21
CA ARG A 26 -7.98 8.75 10.59
C ARG A 26 -6.82 9.18 9.71
N ILE A 27 -6.93 10.24 8.92
CA ILE A 27 -5.81 10.77 8.11
C ILE A 27 -4.62 11.12 9.01
N ARG A 28 -4.87 11.86 10.11
CA ARG A 28 -3.84 12.23 11.07
C ARG A 28 -3.20 11.00 11.72
N TRP A 29 -4.03 10.02 12.10
CA TRP A 29 -3.55 8.77 12.70
C TRP A 29 -2.71 7.95 11.71
N LEU A 30 -3.12 7.83 10.45
CA LEU A 30 -2.33 7.14 9.41
C LEU A 30 -0.97 7.81 9.22
N ARG A 31 -0.94 9.14 9.09
CA ARG A 31 0.31 9.90 8.91
C ARG A 31 1.22 9.87 10.15
N SER A 32 0.70 9.58 11.34
CA SER A 32 1.52 9.47 12.56
C SER A 32 2.12 8.07 12.78
N GLN A 33 1.74 7.07 11.99
CA GLN A 33 2.30 5.73 12.11
C GLN A 33 3.80 5.72 11.79
N ARG A 34 4.59 5.05 12.63
CA ARG A 34 6.06 4.99 12.49
C ARG A 34 6.52 4.53 11.11
N GLN A 35 5.84 3.54 10.53
CA GLN A 35 6.20 3.04 9.19
C GLN A 35 5.96 4.10 8.11
N VAL A 36 4.88 4.87 8.22
CA VAL A 36 4.57 5.98 7.31
C VAL A 36 5.58 7.11 7.44
N GLN A 37 6.01 7.42 8.66
CA GLN A 37 7.07 8.41 8.90
C GLN A 37 8.43 8.03 8.29
N THR A 38 8.65 6.75 7.95
CA THR A 38 9.87 6.33 7.23
C THR A 38 9.76 6.45 5.70
N ILE A 39 8.58 6.79 5.18
CA ILE A 39 8.36 7.08 3.77
C ILE A 39 8.71 8.55 3.54
N ASP A 40 9.41 8.86 2.45
CA ASP A 40 9.60 10.24 2.02
C ASP A 40 8.22 10.91 1.85
N PRO A 41 7.92 12.02 2.54
CA PRO A 41 6.62 12.69 2.44
C PRO A 41 6.24 13.04 1.00
N ASN A 42 7.20 13.47 0.18
CA ASN A 42 6.94 13.79 -1.22
C ASN A 42 6.54 12.55 -2.03
N HIS A 43 7.06 11.39 -1.65
CA HIS A 43 6.72 10.13 -2.31
C HIS A 43 5.29 9.70 -1.93
N LEU A 44 4.93 9.80 -0.64
CA LEU A 44 3.57 9.51 -0.20
C LEU A 44 2.55 10.47 -0.83
N ASP A 45 2.84 11.76 -0.88
CA ASP A 45 1.93 12.75 -1.46
C ASP A 45 1.76 12.54 -2.98
N ARG A 46 2.83 12.17 -3.71
CA ARG A 46 2.72 11.74 -5.12
C ARG A 46 1.88 10.48 -5.29
N ALA A 47 2.02 9.51 -4.38
CA ALA A 47 1.20 8.30 -4.40
C ALA A 47 -0.28 8.61 -4.15
N ILE A 48 -0.59 9.52 -3.24
CA ILE A 48 -1.96 10.02 -3.00
C ILE A 48 -2.53 10.66 -4.28
N GLU A 49 -1.78 11.56 -4.90
CA GLU A 49 -2.20 12.21 -6.15
C GLU A 49 -2.38 11.21 -7.30
N PHE A 50 -1.55 10.17 -7.37
CA PHE A 50 -1.72 9.09 -8.32
C PHE A 50 -3.01 8.31 -8.06
N VAL A 51 -3.25 7.88 -6.82
CA VAL A 51 -4.46 7.11 -6.45
C VAL A 51 -5.72 7.92 -6.73
N LYS A 52 -5.74 9.23 -6.47
CA LYS A 52 -6.88 10.12 -6.79
C LYS A 52 -7.25 10.19 -8.28
N ARG A 53 -6.32 9.83 -9.17
CA ARG A 53 -6.52 9.84 -10.63
C ARG A 53 -6.95 8.49 -11.19
N LEU A 54 -7.02 7.43 -10.36
CA LEU A 54 -7.58 6.16 -10.80
C LEU A 54 -9.07 6.36 -11.14
N PRO A 55 -9.56 5.74 -12.22
CA PRO A 55 -10.93 5.95 -12.70
C PRO A 55 -11.97 5.53 -11.67
N ASP A 56 -11.75 4.37 -11.04
CA ASP A 56 -12.64 3.80 -10.04
C ASP A 56 -12.12 4.12 -8.64
N GLN A 57 -13.00 4.70 -7.83
CA GLN A 57 -12.65 5.26 -6.53
C GLN A 57 -13.56 4.71 -5.42
N SER A 58 -14.30 3.63 -5.69
CA SER A 58 -15.02 2.91 -4.64
C SER A 58 -14.02 2.21 -3.72
N ARG A 59 -14.43 1.87 -2.50
CA ARG A 59 -13.56 1.12 -1.58
C ARG A 59 -13.15 -0.21 -2.19
N ASP A 60 -14.12 -0.96 -2.71
CA ASP A 60 -13.90 -2.30 -3.24
C ASP A 60 -12.98 -2.26 -4.47
N ASP A 61 -13.15 -1.28 -5.36
CA ASP A 61 -12.29 -1.14 -6.56
C ASP A 61 -10.84 -0.80 -6.18
N LEU A 62 -10.65 0.11 -5.21
CA LEU A 62 -9.31 0.46 -4.73
C LEU A 62 -8.64 -0.68 -3.98
N GLU A 63 -9.40 -1.47 -3.22
CA GLU A 63 -8.89 -2.67 -2.54
C GLU A 63 -8.54 -3.78 -3.54
N ASN A 64 -9.36 -4.00 -4.57
CA ASN A 64 -9.06 -4.93 -5.66
C ASN A 64 -7.82 -4.50 -6.43
N TRP A 65 -7.70 -3.22 -6.75
CA TRP A 65 -6.52 -2.66 -7.41
C TRP A 65 -5.25 -2.86 -6.57
N LEU A 66 -5.31 -2.64 -5.25
CA LEU A 66 -4.20 -2.94 -4.36
C LEU A 66 -3.83 -4.43 -4.36
N PHE A 67 -4.83 -5.30 -4.32
CA PHE A 67 -4.62 -6.75 -4.36
C PHE A 67 -3.85 -7.16 -5.63
N GLU A 68 -4.28 -6.67 -6.80
CA GLU A 68 -3.60 -6.91 -8.07
C GLU A 68 -2.17 -6.39 -8.05
N TYR A 69 -1.95 -5.17 -7.56
CA TYR A 69 -0.61 -4.57 -7.49
C TYR A 69 0.33 -5.38 -6.60
N TYR A 70 -0.13 -5.76 -5.41
CA TYR A 70 0.62 -6.60 -4.48
C TYR A 70 0.93 -7.98 -5.06
N SER A 71 -0.01 -8.57 -5.79
CA SER A 71 0.16 -9.88 -6.43
C SER A 71 1.21 -9.82 -7.52
N ILE A 72 1.19 -8.79 -8.37
CA ILE A 72 2.18 -8.58 -9.43
C ILE A 72 3.55 -8.32 -8.83
N ASP A 73 3.68 -7.40 -7.85
CA ASP A 73 4.97 -7.14 -7.20
C ASP A 73 5.48 -8.42 -6.52
N GLY A 74 4.62 -9.15 -5.82
CA GLY A 74 4.97 -10.38 -5.14
C GLY A 74 5.41 -11.51 -6.06
N PHE A 75 4.78 -11.63 -7.24
CA PHE A 75 5.21 -12.56 -8.27
C PHE A 75 6.59 -12.17 -8.84
N VAL A 76 6.77 -10.91 -9.23
CA VAL A 76 8.03 -10.39 -9.81
C VAL A 76 9.19 -10.47 -8.81
N LYS A 77 8.93 -10.22 -7.53
CA LYS A 77 9.93 -10.21 -6.46
C LYS A 77 10.14 -11.57 -5.79
N GLY A 78 9.26 -12.54 -6.06
CA GLY A 78 9.33 -13.89 -5.54
C GLY A 78 8.81 -14.08 -4.11
N TYR A 79 8.08 -13.11 -3.53
CA TYR A 79 7.48 -13.26 -2.19
C TYR A 79 6.03 -13.75 -2.21
N ALA A 80 5.40 -13.83 -3.39
CA ALA A 80 4.02 -14.30 -3.56
C ALA A 80 3.85 -15.12 -4.86
N VAL A 81 4.56 -16.25 -4.96
CA VAL A 81 4.57 -17.10 -6.17
C VAL A 81 3.40 -18.12 -6.17
N ASP A 82 2.99 -18.58 -4.98
CA ASP A 82 1.87 -19.50 -4.78
C ASP A 82 0.75 -18.79 -4.00
N ILE A 83 0.02 -17.89 -4.67
CA ILE A 83 -1.07 -17.13 -4.04
C ILE A 83 -2.27 -18.07 -3.85
N PRO A 84 -2.63 -18.46 -2.60
CA PRO A 84 -3.80 -19.27 -2.34
C PRO A 84 -5.08 -18.51 -2.70
N VAL A 85 -6.17 -19.25 -2.99
CA VAL A 85 -7.49 -18.67 -3.33
C VAL A 85 -8.04 -17.75 -2.22
N ALA A 86 -7.60 -17.93 -0.98
CA ALA A 86 -8.01 -17.13 0.18
C ALA A 86 -7.02 -15.98 0.52
N GLU A 87 -6.09 -15.64 -0.36
CA GLU A 87 -5.15 -14.55 -0.11
C GLU A 87 -5.89 -13.20 0.01
N THR A 88 -5.46 -12.37 0.95
CA THR A 88 -6.00 -11.03 1.17
C THR A 88 -4.91 -9.98 1.00
N VAL A 89 -5.30 -8.71 0.77
CA VAL A 89 -4.36 -7.57 0.76
C VAL A 89 -3.51 -7.55 2.03
N SER A 90 -4.09 -7.83 3.20
CA SER A 90 -3.38 -7.88 4.47
C SER A 90 -2.27 -8.94 4.49
N SER A 91 -2.57 -10.15 3.99
CA SER A 91 -1.58 -11.23 3.88
C SER A 91 -0.44 -10.88 2.91
N LEU A 92 -0.77 -10.31 1.75
CA LEU A 92 0.24 -9.85 0.78
C LEU A 92 1.10 -8.71 1.33
N SER A 93 0.48 -7.75 2.04
CA SER A 93 1.16 -6.64 2.71
C SER A 93 2.17 -7.16 3.74
N GLN A 94 1.80 -8.16 4.54
CA GLN A 94 2.71 -8.80 5.50
C GLN A 94 3.89 -9.49 4.82
N LYS A 95 3.66 -10.21 3.72
CA LYS A 95 4.72 -10.84 2.92
C LYS A 95 5.66 -9.79 2.32
N ALA A 96 5.13 -8.74 1.71
CA ALA A 96 5.91 -7.63 1.17
C ALA A 96 6.74 -6.94 2.25
N HIS A 97 6.15 -6.62 3.41
CA HIS A 97 6.89 -6.03 4.54
C HIS A 97 8.07 -6.88 4.99
N THR A 98 7.89 -8.21 5.04
CA THR A 98 8.96 -9.15 5.38
C THR A 98 10.06 -9.09 4.33
N TYR A 99 9.70 -9.25 3.06
CA TYR A 99 10.64 -9.20 1.92
C TYR A 99 11.46 -7.90 1.88
N TYR A 100 10.79 -6.74 1.88
CA TYR A 100 11.47 -5.45 1.80
C TYR A 100 12.27 -5.09 3.06
N ARG A 101 11.91 -5.62 4.22
CA ARG A 101 12.73 -5.50 5.44
C ARG A 101 14.01 -6.30 5.31
N ASP A 102 13.92 -7.53 4.81
CA ASP A 102 15.07 -8.42 4.70
C ASP A 102 16.06 -7.91 3.64
N LEU A 103 15.56 -7.31 2.54
CA LEU A 103 16.38 -6.57 1.56
C LEU A 103 17.12 -5.35 2.11
N ARG A 104 16.69 -4.76 3.24
CA ARG A 104 17.41 -3.64 3.88
C ARG A 104 18.51 -4.13 4.84
N ARG A 105 18.51 -5.42 5.17
CA ARG A 105 19.43 -6.04 6.13
C ARG A 105 20.57 -6.81 5.46
N GLY A 106 20.37 -7.29 4.24
CA GLY A 106 21.42 -7.84 3.37
C GLY A 106 22.13 -6.75 2.60
#